data_AF-A0AAU2M269-F1
#
_entry.id   AF-A0AAU2M269-F1
#
_cell.length_a   1.000
_cell.length_b   1.000
_cell.length_c   1.000
_cell.angle_alpha   90.00
_cell.angle_beta   90.00
_cell.angle_gamma   90.00
#
_symmetry.space_group_name_H-M   'P 1'
#
loop_
_entity.id
_entity.type
_entity.pdbx_description
1 polymer ?
#
loop_
_entity_poly.entity_id
_entity_poly.type
_entity_poly.pdbx_seq_one_letter_code
_entity_poly.pdbx_strand_id
1 'polypeptide(L)'
;MAWSEMETEYVEYLQAERRSYAWVMRRHGDLAPAEAWAAALDRYPYEPSDAPYRGLIFHDEAWHWAMLAIHGDRYTVERPELAVSSAEYVALE
;
A
#
# COMPACT_ATOMS: atom_id res chain seq x y z
N MET A 1 -16.76 7.65 -19.97
CA MET A 1 -16.71 7.90 -18.52
C MET A 1 -16.55 9.40 -18.30
N ALA A 2 -17.32 9.95 -17.38
CA ALA A 2 -17.18 11.34 -16.97
C ALA A 2 -15.92 11.47 -16.10
N TRP A 3 -15.22 12.62 -16.16
CA TRP A 3 -14.03 12.89 -15.35
C TRP A 3 -14.22 12.66 -13.84
N SER A 4 -15.45 12.82 -13.34
CA SER A 4 -15.82 12.54 -11.95
C SER A 4 -15.81 11.04 -11.59
N GLU A 5 -16.13 10.16 -12.54
CA GLU A 5 -16.11 8.70 -12.33
C GLU A 5 -14.67 8.21 -12.19
N MET A 6 -13.77 8.67 -13.07
CA MET A 6 -12.34 8.34 -13.00
C MET A 6 -11.65 8.88 -11.73
N GLU A 7 -12.05 10.06 -11.24
CA GLU A 7 -11.53 10.61 -9.99
C GLU A 7 -11.98 9.79 -8.78
N THR A 8 -13.24 9.34 -8.79
CA THR A 8 -13.80 8.54 -7.70
C THR A 8 -13.10 7.18 -7.61
N GLU A 9 -12.96 6.50 -8.75
CA GLU A 9 -12.23 5.22 -8.83
C GLU A 9 -10.78 5.38 -8.36
N TYR A 10 -10.08 6.42 -8.82
CA TYR A 10 -8.71 6.69 -8.37
C TYR A 10 -8.62 6.84 -6.84
N VAL A 11 -9.51 7.64 -6.25
CA VAL A 11 -9.50 7.88 -4.79
C VAL A 11 -9.83 6.59 -4.02
N GLU A 12 -10.74 5.77 -4.52
CA GLU A 12 -11.08 4.48 -3.92
C GLU A 12 -9.89 3.51 -3.95
N TYR A 13 -9.21 3.38 -5.09
CA TYR A 13 -7.99 2.58 -5.22
C TYR A 13 -6.87 3.08 -4.29
N LEU A 14 -6.63 4.40 -4.28
CA LEU A 14 -5.64 5.01 -3.39
C LEU A 14 -5.93 4.71 -1.91
N GLN A 15 -7.20 4.75 -1.53
CA GLN A 15 -7.62 4.47 -0.16
C GLN A 15 -7.50 2.99 0.18
N ALA A 16 -7.72 2.07 -0.78
CA ALA A 16 -7.46 0.64 -0.59
C ALA A 16 -5.97 0.38 -0.35
N GLU A 17 -5.08 0.88 -1.22
CA GLU A 17 -3.62 0.74 -1.09
C GLU A 17 -3.11 1.27 0.25
N ARG A 18 -3.57 2.46 0.68
CA ARG A 18 -3.18 3.03 1.98
C ARG A 18 -3.64 2.17 3.16
N ARG A 19 -4.85 1.61 3.10
CA ARG A 19 -5.37 0.72 4.15
C ARG A 19 -4.53 -0.55 4.23
N SER A 20 -4.26 -1.18 3.09
CA SER A 20 -3.45 -2.40 3.01
C SER A 20 -2.03 -2.18 3.51
N TYR A 21 -1.36 -1.10 3.08
CA TYR A 21 -0.03 -0.75 3.54
C TYR A 21 0.00 -0.47 5.05
N ALA A 22 -0.91 0.39 5.55
CA ALA A 22 -0.99 0.71 6.97
C ALA A 22 -1.28 -0.54 7.82
N TRP A 23 -2.09 -1.47 7.33
CA TRP A 23 -2.33 -2.74 8.02
C TRP A 23 -1.04 -3.54 8.17
N VAL A 24 -0.23 -3.67 7.11
CA VAL A 24 1.04 -4.41 7.15
C VAL A 24 2.03 -3.73 8.09
N MET A 25 2.15 -2.40 8.02
CA MET A 25 3.02 -1.61 8.89
C MET A 25 2.68 -1.81 10.38
N ARG A 26 1.39 -1.93 10.72
CA ARG A 26 0.96 -2.23 12.09
C ARG A 26 1.24 -3.67 12.50
N ARG A 27 0.93 -4.62 11.60
CA ARG A 27 0.93 -6.05 11.92
C ARG A 27 2.34 -6.65 11.95
N HIS A 28 3.22 -6.17 11.08
CA HIS A 28 4.56 -6.70 10.85
C HIS A 28 5.67 -5.69 11.19
N GLY A 29 5.37 -4.39 11.20
CA GLY A 29 6.33 -3.33 11.52
C GLY A 29 6.18 -2.73 12.92
N ASP A 30 5.26 -3.27 13.75
CA ASP A 30 4.97 -2.81 15.12
C ASP A 30 4.66 -1.30 15.26
N LEU A 31 4.23 -0.64 14.17
CA LEU A 31 3.89 0.78 14.16
C LEU A 31 2.54 1.03 14.84
N ALA A 32 2.44 2.17 15.55
CA ALA A 32 1.15 2.62 16.07
C ALA A 32 0.20 2.97 14.90
N PRO A 33 -1.13 2.92 15.10
CA PRO A 33 -2.09 3.17 14.03
C PRO A 33 -1.88 4.51 13.28
N ALA A 34 -1.54 5.58 14.01
CA ALA A 34 -1.29 6.89 13.42
C ALA A 34 0.00 6.93 12.59
N GLU A 35 1.05 6.26 13.05
CA GLU A 35 2.35 6.21 12.37
C GLU A 35 2.27 5.35 11.10
N ALA A 36 1.57 4.22 11.18
CA ALA A 36 1.31 3.36 10.03
C ALA A 36 0.48 4.07 8.94
N TRP A 37 -0.51 4.87 9.35
CA TRP A 37 -1.28 5.69 8.41
C TRP A 37 -0.44 6.81 7.79
N ALA A 38 0.42 7.47 8.59
CA ALA A 38 1.36 8.45 8.07
C ALA A 38 2.33 7.84 7.06
N ALA A 39 2.85 6.65 7.33
CA ALA A 39 3.71 5.92 6.39
C ALA A 39 2.96 5.55 5.08
N ALA A 40 1.68 5.18 5.18
CA ALA A 40 0.85 4.93 3.99
C ALA A 40 0.61 6.19 3.15
N LEU A 41 0.41 7.35 3.80
CA LEU A 41 0.26 8.65 3.11
C LEU A 41 1.55 9.06 2.38
N ASP A 42 2.72 8.79 2.97
CA ASP A 42 4.01 9.06 2.37
C ASP A 42 4.29 8.11 1.19
N ARG A 43 3.98 6.82 1.35
CA ARG A 43 4.20 5.81 0.30
C ARG A 43 3.25 5.96 -0.89
N TYR A 44 2.01 6.36 -0.63
CA TYR A 44 0.95 6.53 -1.61
C TYR A 44 0.38 7.96 -1.51
N PRO A 45 1.10 8.96 -2.03
CA PRO A 45 0.60 10.34 -2.05
C PRO A 45 -0.59 10.45 -3.01
N TYR A 46 -1.43 11.46 -2.79
CA TYR A 46 -2.43 11.82 -3.78
C TYR A 46 -1.74 12.49 -4.96
N GLU A 47 -2.04 12.03 -6.17
CA GLU A 47 -1.54 12.60 -7.41
C GLU A 47 -2.69 13.33 -8.11
N PRO A 48 -2.48 14.62 -8.48
CA PRO A 48 -3.44 15.39 -9.27
C PRO A 48 -3.85 14.70 -10.57
N SER A 49 -5.04 15.02 -11.09
CA SER A 49 -5.57 14.42 -12.31
C SER A 49 -4.75 14.73 -13.58
N ASP A 50 -3.94 15.79 -13.55
CA ASP A 50 -3.01 16.19 -14.61
C ASP A 50 -1.57 15.71 -14.37
N ALA A 51 -1.32 14.97 -13.29
CA ALA A 51 0.00 14.44 -13.00
C ALA A 51 0.42 13.41 -14.07
N PRO A 52 1.61 13.55 -14.67
CA PRO A 52 2.12 12.55 -15.59
C PRO A 52 2.30 11.22 -14.84
N TYR A 53 1.79 10.14 -15.42
CA TYR A 53 1.86 8.79 -14.83
C TYR A 53 1.11 8.61 -13.51
N ARG A 54 0.02 9.38 -13.29
CA ARG A 54 -0.89 9.16 -12.15
C ARG A 54 -1.26 7.68 -12.00
N GLY A 55 -1.15 7.18 -10.78
CA GLY A 55 -1.46 5.80 -10.41
C GLY A 55 -0.39 4.79 -10.80
N LEU A 56 0.77 5.21 -11.33
CA LEU A 56 1.85 4.29 -11.69
C LEU A 56 2.36 3.48 -10.48
N ILE A 57 2.21 4.03 -9.27
CA ILE A 57 2.62 3.43 -8.00
C ILE A 57 1.56 2.46 -7.44
N PHE A 58 0.34 2.42 -7.98
CA PHE A 58 -0.64 1.39 -7.64
C PHE A 58 -0.14 0.08 -8.23
N HIS A 59 0.37 -0.78 -7.35
CA HIS A 59 1.12 -1.96 -7.77
C HIS A 59 0.45 -3.26 -7.33
N ASP A 60 -0.75 -3.24 -6.73
CA ASP A 60 -1.38 -4.42 -6.12
C ASP A 60 -0.45 -5.12 -5.09
N GLU A 61 0.60 -4.41 -4.66
CA GLU A 61 1.78 -4.94 -3.97
C GLU A 61 2.05 -4.17 -2.68
N ALA A 62 1.04 -3.54 -2.07
CA ALA A 62 1.18 -2.88 -0.77
C ALA A 62 1.83 -3.79 0.29
N TRP A 63 1.56 -5.09 0.24
CA TRP A 63 2.28 -6.10 1.03
C TRP A 63 3.78 -6.09 0.75
N HIS A 64 4.19 -6.24 -0.51
CA HIS A 64 5.60 -6.31 -0.89
C HIS A 64 6.34 -5.03 -0.50
N TRP A 65 5.76 -3.87 -0.80
CA TRP A 65 6.36 -2.58 -0.46
C TRP A 65 6.49 -2.36 1.04
N ALA A 66 5.48 -2.75 1.83
CA ALA A 66 5.56 -2.66 3.28
C ALA A 66 6.61 -3.64 3.85
N MET A 67 6.68 -4.88 3.33
CA MET A 67 7.69 -5.84 3.76
C MET A 67 9.12 -5.38 3.42
N LEU A 68 9.32 -4.78 2.26
CA LEU A 68 10.59 -4.12 1.89
C LEU A 68 10.94 -3.00 2.88
N ALA A 69 9.96 -2.18 3.27
CA ALA A 69 10.19 -1.09 4.23
C ALA A 69 10.55 -1.60 5.64
N ILE A 70 9.96 -2.72 6.06
CA ILE A 70 10.16 -3.29 7.40
C ILE A 70 11.45 -4.13 7.49
N HIS A 71 11.70 -4.97 6.48
CA HIS A 71 12.73 -6.01 6.52
C HIS A 71 13.90 -5.76 5.56
N GLY A 72 13.79 -4.77 4.68
CA GLY A 72 14.81 -4.47 3.66
C GLY A 72 14.66 -5.30 2.38
N ASP A 73 15.56 -5.03 1.43
CA ASP A 73 15.56 -5.60 0.06
C ASP A 73 15.75 -7.12 0.01
N ARG A 74 16.37 -7.70 1.03
CA ARG A 74 16.66 -9.14 1.11
C ARG A 74 15.57 -9.96 1.80
N TYR A 75 14.45 -9.35 2.20
CA TYR A 75 13.46 -10.03 3.03
C TYR A 75 12.89 -11.30 2.40
N THR A 76 12.76 -11.38 1.08
CA THR A 76 12.26 -12.59 0.41
C THR A 76 13.20 -13.78 0.52
N VAL A 77 14.51 -13.53 0.69
CA VAL A 77 15.53 -14.56 0.89
C VAL A 77 15.66 -14.91 2.37
N GLU A 78 15.62 -13.89 3.24
CA GLU A 78 15.83 -14.05 4.67
C GLU A 78 14.56 -14.54 5.40
N ARG A 79 13.39 -14.20 4.86
CA ARG A 79 12.05 -14.47 5.38
C ARG A 79 11.12 -14.93 4.25
N PRO A 80 11.42 -16.08 3.60
CA PRO A 80 10.64 -16.57 2.46
C PRO A 80 9.16 -16.82 2.80
N GLU A 81 8.83 -17.03 4.08
CA GLU A 81 7.45 -17.15 4.57
C GLU A 81 6.63 -15.85 4.43
N LEU A 82 7.29 -14.70 4.29
CA LEU A 82 6.65 -13.39 4.07
C LEU A 82 6.62 -12.97 2.60
N ALA A 83 7.19 -13.78 1.69
CA ALA A 83 7.19 -13.48 0.26
C ALA A 83 5.77 -13.51 -0.35
N VAL A 84 4.85 -14.26 0.27
CA VAL A 84 3.43 -14.32 -0.08
C VAL A 84 2.63 -13.65 1.02
N SER A 85 1.61 -12.88 0.64
CA SER A 85 0.72 -12.23 1.60
C SER A 85 -0.08 -13.24 2.43
N SER A 86 -0.35 -12.86 3.68
CA SER A 86 -1.16 -13.70 4.57
C SER A 86 -2.64 -13.69 4.17
N ALA A 87 -3.38 -14.74 4.55
CA ALA A 87 -4.83 -14.78 4.31
C ALA A 87 -5.59 -13.62 4.99
N GLU A 88 -5.10 -13.15 6.16
CA GLU A 88 -5.66 -11.99 6.85
C GLU A 88 -5.51 -10.70 6.02
N TYR A 89 -4.40 -10.56 5.30
CA TYR A 89 -4.17 -9.43 4.41
C TYR A 89 -5.08 -9.50 3.18
N VAL A 90 -5.23 -10.68 2.57
CA VAL A 90 -6.10 -10.87 1.40
C VAL A 90 -7.57 -10.57 1.74
N ALA A 91 -7.99 -10.80 2.98
CA ALA A 91 -9.35 -10.50 3.43
C ALA A 91 -9.64 -9.00 3.68
N LEU A 92 -8.70 -8.10 3.39
CA LEU A 92 -8.91 -6.65 3.47
C LEU A 92 -9.64 -6.06 2.25
N GLU A 93 -9.71 -6.81 1.15
CA GLU A 93 -10.46 -6.51 -0.08
C GLU A 93 -11.94 -6.90 0.02
#